data_AF-A0A2P6VAX0-F1
#
_entry.id   AF-A0A2P6VAX0-F1
#
_cell.length_a   1.000
_cell.length_b   1.000
_cell.length_c   1.000
_cell.angle_alpha   90.00
_cell.angle_beta   90.00
_cell.angle_gamma   90.00
#
_symmetry.space_group_name_H-M   'P 1'
#
loop_
_entity.id
_entity.type
_entity.pdbx_description
1 polymer ?
#
loop_
_entity_poly.entity_id
_entity_poly.type
_entity_poly.pdbx_seq_one_letter_code
_entity_poly.pdbx_strand_id
1 'polypeptide(L)'
;MLRRKAAGASHLCQPFLAASAAPQFANGLLLLRATRVSAELPPAAQWLLGSIFVALLEIVFEDKPPGYLHWREVPTAILRLSSIPTLGLIRQLLDARVPPLPPPQPGGALAVLAAGGRAHLVHWALLVHASGLILPSATSICLRMRFSLSILVQLVQLAAAELATPGMCASAALSHPAAQRLTAQQYYALGGAVMHWLPRALAAPWAGVPRPASAAEQGAALMRLHRLIFGFMVPVGCELVMKSRIFSMHQAQREAAGLAGETGAHAVLFPAVYRKCWPRFLRK
;
A
#
# COMPACT_ATOMS: atom_id res chain seq x y z
N MET A 1 -5.91 -2.52 57.90
CA MET A 1 -5.92 -1.07 57.63
C MET A 1 -5.37 -0.84 56.23
N LEU A 2 -5.87 0.15 55.49
CA LEU A 2 -5.67 0.41 54.03
C LEU A 2 -6.71 -0.24 53.09
N ARG A 3 -7.98 0.13 53.27
CA ARG A 3 -8.96 0.28 52.19
C ARG A 3 -9.49 1.69 52.27
N ARG A 4 -9.17 2.57 51.31
CA ARG A 4 -9.96 3.78 50.99
C ARG A 4 -9.45 4.50 49.74
N LYS A 5 -10.43 4.90 48.91
CA LYS A 5 -10.42 5.93 47.85
C LYS A 5 -9.93 5.54 46.46
N ALA A 6 -10.84 4.94 45.70
CA ALA A 6 -10.92 5.11 44.26
C ALA A 6 -12.40 5.39 43.90
N ALA A 7 -12.85 6.61 44.18
CA ALA A 7 -14.15 7.11 43.73
C ALA A 7 -13.97 8.61 43.45
N GLY A 8 -13.84 8.95 42.17
CA GLY A 8 -13.66 10.34 41.73
C GLY A 8 -12.83 10.49 40.47
N ALA A 9 -13.25 9.89 39.34
CA ALA A 9 -12.60 10.15 38.04
C ALA A 9 -13.57 10.03 36.84
N SER A 10 -14.89 10.07 37.04
CA SER A 10 -15.86 9.82 35.97
C SER A 10 -16.47 11.07 35.33
N HIS A 11 -16.14 12.29 35.78
CA HIS A 11 -16.79 13.52 35.29
C HIS A 11 -15.92 14.44 34.41
N LEU A 12 -14.67 14.09 34.12
CA LEU A 12 -13.76 14.94 33.33
C LEU A 12 -13.57 14.55 31.86
N CYS A 13 -14.18 13.45 31.38
CA CYS A 13 -13.99 12.98 30.00
C CYS A 13 -15.04 13.44 28.98
N GLN A 14 -16.13 14.10 29.38
CA GLN A 14 -17.21 14.43 28.42
C GLN A 14 -17.04 15.71 27.57
N PRO A 15 -16.35 16.80 27.99
CA PRO A 15 -16.28 17.99 27.13
C PRO A 15 -15.23 17.91 26.01
N PHE A 16 -14.29 16.95 26.07
CA PHE A 16 -13.21 16.84 25.07
C PHE A 16 -13.66 16.24 23.72
N LEU A 17 -14.73 15.43 23.72
CA LEU A 17 -15.24 14.80 22.49
C LEU A 17 -15.99 15.81 21.61
N ALA A 18 -16.75 16.74 22.20
CA ALA A 18 -17.57 17.70 21.45
C ALA A 18 -16.75 18.82 20.79
N ALA A 19 -15.66 19.29 21.41
CA ALA A 19 -14.79 20.33 20.83
C ALA A 19 -13.88 19.80 19.70
N SER A 20 -13.73 18.48 19.56
CA SER A 20 -12.84 17.85 18.57
C SER A 20 -13.46 17.66 17.19
N ALA A 21 -14.79 17.74 17.05
CA ALA A 21 -15.51 17.41 15.81
C ALA A 21 -15.67 18.61 14.85
N ALA A 22 -15.72 19.84 15.36
CA ALA A 22 -15.87 21.04 14.54
C ALA A 22 -14.73 21.27 13.50
N PRO A 23 -13.44 21.10 13.83
CA PRO A 23 -12.37 21.22 12.83
C PRO A 23 -12.32 20.04 11.85
N GLN A 24 -12.94 18.89 12.16
CA GLN A 24 -12.95 17.71 11.28
C GLN A 24 -13.84 17.94 10.06
N PHE A 25 -15.00 18.60 10.23
CA PHE A 25 -15.85 19.00 9.11
C PHE A 25 -15.23 20.11 8.25
N ALA A 26 -14.56 21.08 8.87
CA ALA A 26 -13.89 22.16 8.14
C ALA A 26 -12.68 21.65 7.31
N ASN A 27 -11.87 20.76 7.87
CA ASN A 27 -10.75 20.13 7.15
C ASN A 27 -11.23 19.17 6.04
N GLY A 28 -12.32 18.43 6.26
CA GLY A 28 -12.96 17.61 5.24
C GLY A 28 -13.54 18.43 4.08
N LEU A 29 -14.18 19.57 4.37
CA LEU A 29 -14.67 20.51 3.35
C LEU A 29 -13.54 21.23 2.61
N LEU A 30 -12.44 21.56 3.28
CA LEU A 30 -11.23 22.10 2.66
C LEU A 30 -10.56 21.08 1.74
N LEU A 31 -10.48 19.80 2.13
CA LEU A 31 -10.04 18.71 1.26
C LEU A 31 -11.00 18.50 0.07
N LEU A 32 -12.32 18.60 0.27
CA LEU A 32 -13.32 18.49 -0.81
C LEU A 32 -13.33 19.71 -1.76
N ARG A 33 -13.03 20.91 -1.26
CA ARG A 33 -12.85 22.11 -2.11
C ARG A 33 -11.50 22.12 -2.80
N ALA A 34 -10.44 21.73 -2.10
CA ALA A 34 -9.12 21.54 -2.67
C ALA A 34 -9.13 20.44 -3.74
N THR A 35 -9.94 19.39 -3.61
CA THR A 35 -10.10 18.38 -4.67
C THR A 35 -10.77 18.96 -5.91
N ARG A 36 -11.79 19.81 -5.79
CA ARG A 36 -12.38 20.53 -6.93
C ARG A 36 -11.40 21.48 -7.62
N VAL A 37 -10.68 22.32 -6.86
CA VAL A 37 -9.67 23.23 -7.43
C VAL A 37 -8.47 22.44 -7.99
N SER A 38 -8.09 21.34 -7.35
CA SER A 38 -7.01 20.48 -7.82
C SER A 38 -7.38 19.77 -9.12
N ALA A 39 -8.65 19.48 -9.37
CA ALA A 39 -9.09 18.78 -10.58
C ALA A 39 -8.75 19.56 -11.87
N GLU A 40 -8.59 20.88 -11.78
CA GLU A 40 -8.21 21.74 -12.90
C GLU A 40 -6.69 21.86 -13.08
N LEU A 41 -5.91 21.47 -12.06
CA LEU A 41 -4.45 21.56 -12.10
C LEU A 41 -3.83 20.32 -12.76
N PRO A 42 -2.69 20.45 -13.45
CA PRO A 42 -1.92 19.30 -13.93
C PRO A 42 -1.57 18.36 -12.76
N PRO A 43 -1.56 17.02 -12.94
CA PRO A 43 -1.29 16.06 -11.86
C PRO A 43 0.04 16.31 -11.11
N ALA A 44 1.06 16.79 -11.81
CA ALA A 44 2.34 17.17 -11.20
C ALA A 44 2.20 18.37 -10.24
N ALA A 45 1.38 19.36 -10.60
CA ALA A 45 1.11 20.52 -9.74
C ALA A 45 0.26 20.12 -8.52
N GLN A 46 -0.71 19.21 -8.70
CA GLN A 46 -1.48 18.66 -7.58
C GLN A 46 -0.57 17.94 -6.56
N TRP A 47 0.38 17.12 -7.04
CA TRP A 47 1.34 16.42 -6.20
C TRP A 47 2.28 17.38 -5.46
N LEU A 48 2.80 18.40 -6.16
CA LEU A 48 3.67 19.41 -5.56
C LEU A 48 2.93 20.21 -4.47
N LEU A 49 1.71 20.66 -4.73
CA LEU A 49 0.89 21.38 -3.75
C LEU A 49 0.56 20.50 -2.54
N GLY A 50 0.23 19.22 -2.76
CA GLY A 50 0.04 18.26 -1.67
C GLY A 50 1.30 18.08 -0.83
N SER A 51 2.47 18.06 -1.45
CA SER A 51 3.76 17.92 -0.76
C SER A 51 4.10 19.17 0.06
N ILE A 52 3.89 20.37 -0.49
CA ILE A 52 4.09 21.64 0.20
C ILE A 52 3.13 21.76 1.39
N PHE A 53 1.85 21.44 1.18
CA PHE A 53 0.84 21.50 2.23
C PHE A 53 1.22 20.61 3.42
N VAL A 54 1.75 19.41 3.17
CA VAL A 54 2.15 18.55 4.27
C VAL A 54 3.43 19.03 4.95
N ALA A 55 4.42 19.52 4.20
CA ALA A 55 5.60 20.14 4.81
C ALA A 55 5.20 21.27 5.77
N LEU A 56 4.22 22.11 5.38
CA LEU A 56 3.66 23.15 6.24
C LEU A 56 2.93 22.58 7.47
N LEU A 57 2.18 21.49 7.32
CA LEU A 57 1.56 20.81 8.46
C LEU A 57 2.61 20.26 9.42
N GLU A 58 3.68 19.65 8.94
CA GLU A 58 4.77 19.14 9.80
C GLU A 58 5.38 20.26 10.64
N ILE A 59 5.68 21.41 10.03
CA ILE A 59 6.18 22.60 10.75
C ILE A 59 5.19 23.04 11.84
N VAL A 60 3.89 23.11 11.52
CA VAL A 60 2.85 23.52 12.48
C VAL A 60 2.69 22.52 13.64
N PHE A 61 2.97 21.24 13.41
CA PHE A 61 2.87 20.19 14.42
C PHE A 61 4.15 19.96 15.23
N GLU A 62 5.27 20.58 14.87
CA GLU A 62 6.54 20.47 15.57
C GLU A 62 6.46 21.07 17.00
N ASP A 63 5.72 22.17 17.16
CA ASP A 63 5.62 22.95 18.41
C ASP A 63 4.53 22.45 19.39
N LYS A 64 3.85 21.32 19.13
CA LYS A 64 2.71 20.86 19.95
C LYS A 64 3.15 19.81 21.00
N PRO A 65 2.63 19.89 22.25
CA PRO A 65 3.05 19.03 23.36
C PRO A 65 2.68 17.53 23.15
N PRO A 66 3.37 16.60 23.86
CA PRO A 66 3.34 15.15 23.61
C PRO A 66 1.98 14.43 23.74
N GLY A 67 0.93 15.09 24.26
CA GLY A 67 -0.46 14.58 24.17
C GLY A 67 -1.02 14.52 22.74
N TYR A 68 -0.35 15.17 21.77
CA TYR A 68 -0.70 15.19 20.35
C TYR A 68 -0.10 14.03 19.53
N LEU A 69 0.42 12.98 20.16
CA LEU A 69 1.02 11.82 19.49
C LEU A 69 0.12 11.13 18.45
N HIS A 70 -1.20 11.32 18.50
CA HIS A 70 -2.15 10.84 17.49
C HIS A 70 -2.20 11.73 16.24
N TRP A 71 -1.95 13.03 16.39
CA TRP A 71 -2.03 14.01 15.31
C TRP A 71 -0.76 14.07 14.48
N ARG A 72 0.39 13.67 15.03
CA ARG A 72 1.66 13.55 14.28
C ARG A 72 1.58 12.60 13.08
N GLU A 73 0.66 11.65 13.09
CA GLU A 73 0.52 10.67 12.00
C GLU A 73 -0.41 11.14 10.88
N VAL A 74 -1.14 12.24 11.11
CA VAL A 74 -2.06 12.82 10.12
C VAL A 74 -1.31 13.41 8.92
N PRO A 75 -0.25 14.23 9.11
CA PRO A 75 0.61 14.68 8.00
C PRO A 75 1.12 13.51 7.16
N THR A 76 1.69 12.48 7.80
CA THR A 76 2.19 11.27 7.13
C THR A 76 1.09 10.55 6.35
N ALA A 77 -0.11 10.41 6.93
CA ALA A 77 -1.25 9.81 6.25
C ALA A 77 -1.65 10.63 5.01
N ILE A 78 -1.71 11.96 5.13
CA ILE A 78 -2.03 12.87 4.03
C ILE A 78 -0.97 12.76 2.92
N LEU A 79 0.33 12.72 3.24
CA LEU A 79 1.40 12.52 2.24
C LEU A 79 1.28 11.20 1.51
N ARG A 80 0.98 10.12 2.24
CA ARG A 80 0.75 8.82 1.60
C ARG A 80 -0.46 8.93 0.67
N LEU A 81 -1.56 9.55 1.09
CA LEU A 81 -2.77 9.69 0.28
C LEU A 81 -2.63 10.69 -0.88
N SER A 82 -1.76 11.69 -0.78
CA SER A 82 -1.51 12.69 -1.85
C SER A 82 -0.78 12.09 -3.06
N SER A 83 -0.35 10.84 -2.98
CA SER A 83 0.13 10.06 -4.13
C SER A 83 -1.00 9.50 -5.00
N ILE A 84 -2.26 9.47 -4.53
CA ILE A 84 -3.42 8.96 -5.29
C ILE A 84 -3.61 9.71 -6.64
N PRO A 85 -3.53 11.05 -6.72
CA PRO A 85 -3.61 11.77 -7.99
C PRO A 85 -2.60 11.32 -9.05
N THR A 86 -1.44 10.78 -8.64
CA THR A 86 -0.42 10.28 -9.58
C THR A 86 -0.88 9.05 -10.37
N LEU A 87 -1.93 8.35 -9.91
CA LEU A 87 -2.56 7.24 -10.63
C LEU A 87 -3.09 7.66 -12.00
N GLY A 88 -3.64 8.88 -12.12
CA GLY A 88 -4.12 9.43 -13.38
C GLY A 88 -2.99 9.73 -14.36
N LEU A 89 -1.85 10.21 -13.85
CA LEU A 89 -0.65 10.48 -14.65
C LEU A 89 -0.06 9.21 -15.24
N ILE A 90 -0.07 8.11 -14.50
CA ILE A 90 0.46 6.81 -14.95
C ILE A 90 -0.30 6.31 -16.18
N ARG A 91 -1.64 6.46 -16.21
CA ARG A 91 -2.44 6.12 -17.39
C ARG A 91 -2.00 6.94 -18.61
N GLN A 92 -1.89 8.26 -18.45
CA GLN A 92 -1.48 9.16 -19.52
C GLN A 92 -0.07 8.83 -20.04
N LEU A 93 0.87 8.50 -19.15
CA LEU A 93 2.23 8.13 -19.53
C LEU A 93 2.29 6.80 -20.26
N LEU A 94 1.46 5.82 -19.86
CA LEU A 94 1.35 4.54 -20.55
C LEU A 94 0.82 4.70 -21.97
N ASP A 95 -0.21 5.54 -22.14
CA ASP A 95 -0.79 5.80 -23.46
C ASP A 95 0.16 6.64 -24.36
N ALA A 96 0.99 7.51 -23.78
CA ALA A 96 1.84 8.42 -24.54
C ALA A 96 3.25 7.89 -24.87
N ARG A 97 3.81 6.95 -24.09
CA ARG A 97 5.26 6.64 -24.15
C ARG A 97 5.64 5.19 -24.35
N VAL A 98 4.70 4.25 -24.37
CA VAL A 98 5.04 2.83 -24.49
C VAL A 98 5.08 2.44 -25.97
N PRO A 99 6.26 2.18 -26.56
CA PRO A 99 6.34 1.70 -27.93
C PRO A 99 5.65 0.33 -28.03
N PRO A 100 5.05 -0.01 -29.18
CA PRO A 100 4.47 -1.32 -29.40
C PRO A 100 5.52 -2.41 -29.15
N LEU A 101 5.09 -3.53 -28.54
CA LEU A 101 5.95 -4.68 -28.31
C LEU A 101 6.57 -5.12 -29.65
N PRO A 102 7.89 -5.36 -29.70
CA PRO A 102 8.55 -5.76 -30.94
C PRO A 102 7.95 -7.08 -31.45
N PRO A 103 7.82 -7.25 -32.78
CA PRO A 103 7.34 -8.51 -33.34
C PRO A 103 8.27 -9.67 -32.95
N PRO A 104 7.74 -10.90 -32.87
CA PRO A 104 8.57 -12.07 -32.59
C PRO A 104 9.65 -12.21 -33.67
N GLN A 105 10.93 -12.11 -33.27
CA GLN A 105 12.03 -12.25 -34.21
C GLN A 105 12.25 -13.73 -34.58
N PRO A 106 12.52 -14.03 -35.87
CA PRO A 106 12.90 -15.37 -36.31
C PRO A 106 14.36 -15.65 -35.92
N GLY A 107 14.59 -15.93 -34.63
CA GLY A 107 15.88 -16.36 -34.11
C GLY A 107 15.88 -17.86 -33.77
N GLY A 108 17.06 -18.47 -33.62
CA GLY A 108 17.18 -19.85 -33.11
C GLY A 108 16.59 -20.01 -31.70
N ALA A 109 16.38 -21.25 -31.25
CA ALA A 109 15.65 -21.59 -30.02
C ALA A 109 16.12 -20.83 -28.76
N LEU A 110 17.44 -20.58 -28.62
CA LEU A 110 18.00 -19.86 -27.48
C LEU A 110 17.74 -18.35 -27.55
N ALA A 111 17.74 -17.77 -28.76
CA ALA A 111 17.35 -16.38 -28.99
C ALA A 111 15.85 -16.18 -28.76
N VAL A 112 15.02 -17.16 -29.12
CA VAL A 112 13.57 -17.17 -28.83
C VAL A 112 13.30 -17.27 -27.33
N LEU A 113 14.06 -18.09 -26.60
CA LEU A 113 13.95 -18.19 -25.13
C LEU A 113 14.41 -16.90 -24.43
N ALA A 114 15.54 -16.33 -24.82
CA ALA A 114 16.05 -15.08 -24.25
C ALA A 114 15.14 -13.89 -24.59
N ALA A 115 14.66 -13.81 -25.84
CA ALA A 115 13.69 -12.81 -26.26
C ALA A 115 12.34 -12.98 -25.54
N GLY A 116 11.90 -14.22 -25.33
CA GLY A 116 10.71 -14.54 -24.56
C GLY A 116 10.82 -14.08 -23.11
N GLY A 117 11.92 -14.43 -22.43
CA GLY A 117 12.18 -14.02 -21.04
C GLY A 117 12.21 -12.49 -20.88
N ARG A 118 12.89 -11.78 -21.79
CA ARG A 118 12.91 -10.31 -21.80
C ARG A 118 11.53 -9.72 -22.04
N ALA A 119 10.76 -10.24 -23.00
CA ALA A 119 9.40 -9.78 -23.27
C ALA A 119 8.48 -9.98 -22.06
N HIS A 120 8.58 -11.13 -21.38
CA HIS A 120 7.85 -11.39 -20.14
C HIS A 120 8.21 -10.39 -19.03
N LEU A 121 9.50 -10.10 -18.83
CA LEU A 121 9.94 -9.14 -17.81
C LEU A 121 9.48 -7.72 -18.11
N VAL A 122 9.59 -7.28 -19.37
CA VAL A 122 9.10 -5.95 -19.80
C VAL A 122 7.59 -5.86 -19.63
N HIS A 123 6.83 -6.87 -20.04
CA HIS A 123 5.38 -6.91 -19.88
C HIS A 123 4.97 -6.94 -18.40
N TRP A 124 5.67 -7.71 -17.58
CA TRP A 124 5.44 -7.71 -16.13
C TRP A 124 5.73 -6.34 -15.51
N ALA A 125 6.86 -5.73 -15.83
CA ALA A 125 7.20 -4.39 -15.36
C ALA A 125 6.16 -3.35 -15.80
N LEU A 126 5.63 -3.47 -17.02
CA LEU A 126 4.55 -2.63 -17.53
C LEU A 126 3.26 -2.81 -16.72
N LEU A 127 2.88 -4.05 -16.40
CA LEU A 127 1.72 -4.35 -15.55
C LEU A 127 1.89 -3.85 -14.12
N VAL A 128 3.07 -4.04 -13.53
CA VAL A 128 3.39 -3.51 -12.18
C VAL A 128 3.32 -1.98 -12.20
N HIS A 129 3.87 -1.34 -13.25
CA HIS A 129 3.80 0.11 -13.39
C HIS A 129 2.35 0.58 -13.58
N ALA A 130 1.60 -0.09 -14.45
CA ALA A 130 0.17 0.13 -14.66
C ALA A 130 -0.68 -0.17 -13.43
N SER A 131 -0.20 -0.94 -12.44
CA SER A 131 -0.92 -1.07 -11.17
C SER A 131 -1.13 0.29 -10.48
N GLY A 132 -0.27 1.26 -10.79
CA GLY A 132 -0.32 2.61 -10.25
C GLY A 132 0.21 2.71 -8.82
N LEU A 133 0.45 1.59 -8.16
CA LEU A 133 0.73 1.55 -6.72
C LEU A 133 2.21 1.52 -6.38
N ILE A 134 3.14 1.44 -7.34
CA ILE A 134 4.59 1.45 -7.04
C ILE A 134 4.99 2.68 -6.24
N LEU A 135 4.64 3.87 -6.73
CA LEU A 135 5.03 5.13 -6.09
C LEU A 135 4.34 5.32 -4.73
N PRO A 136 3.00 5.16 -4.58
CA PRO A 136 2.34 5.14 -3.28
C PRO A 136 2.95 4.16 -2.27
N SER A 137 3.37 2.98 -2.75
CA SER A 137 4.00 1.95 -1.92
C SER A 137 5.39 2.36 -1.46
N ALA A 138 6.21 2.92 -2.36
CA ALA A 138 7.53 3.45 -2.02
C ALA A 138 7.42 4.58 -0.98
N THR A 139 6.52 5.55 -1.22
CA THR A 139 6.22 6.62 -0.25
C THR A 139 5.81 6.04 1.09
N SER A 140 4.98 4.99 1.10
CA SER A 140 4.52 4.35 2.33
C SER A 140 5.64 3.64 3.08
N ILE A 141 6.58 2.99 2.38
CA ILE A 141 7.75 2.36 3.02
C ILE A 141 8.67 3.42 3.65
N CYS A 142 8.81 4.57 3.00
CA CYS A 142 9.65 5.68 3.48
C CYS A 142 9.01 6.41 4.68
N LEU A 143 7.71 6.72 4.60
CA LEU A 143 7.01 7.56 5.56
C LEU A 143 6.32 6.73 6.63
N ARG A 144 7.07 6.27 7.65
CA ARG A 144 6.58 5.30 8.65
C ARG A 144 5.38 5.80 9.47
N MET A 145 4.45 4.90 9.80
CA MET A 145 3.30 5.22 10.67
C MET A 145 2.91 4.07 11.63
N ARG A 146 1.86 4.22 12.44
CA ARG A 146 1.31 3.07 13.19
C ARG A 146 0.79 2.01 12.24
N PHE A 147 0.99 0.75 12.61
CA PHE A 147 0.61 -0.38 11.77
C PHE A 147 -0.89 -0.39 11.42
N SER A 148 -1.78 -0.11 12.39
CA SER A 148 -3.23 -0.04 12.16
C SER A 148 -3.62 1.07 11.19
N LEU A 149 -3.06 2.27 11.35
CA LEU A 149 -3.30 3.39 10.44
C LEU A 149 -2.72 3.11 9.05
N SER A 150 -1.56 2.46 8.97
CA SER A 150 -0.96 2.03 7.71
C SER A 150 -1.88 1.09 6.93
N ILE A 151 -2.50 0.12 7.61
CA ILE A 151 -3.47 -0.78 6.97
C ILE A 151 -4.62 0.03 6.36
N LEU A 152 -5.21 0.96 7.12
CA LEU A 152 -6.32 1.79 6.64
C LEU A 152 -5.92 2.65 5.44
N VAL A 153 -4.78 3.34 5.52
CA VAL A 153 -4.27 4.17 4.42
C VAL A 153 -4.05 3.33 3.16
N GLN A 154 -3.49 2.13 3.29
CA GLN A 154 -3.29 1.25 2.12
C GLN A 154 -4.58 0.70 1.53
N LEU A 155 -5.59 0.41 2.36
CA LEU A 155 -6.91 0.04 1.86
C LEU A 155 -7.56 1.18 1.07
N VAL A 156 -7.40 2.43 1.55
CA VAL A 156 -7.89 3.63 0.83
C VAL A 156 -7.14 3.80 -0.49
N GLN A 157 -5.81 3.67 -0.52
CA GLN A 157 -5.03 3.73 -1.75
C GLN A 157 -5.42 2.63 -2.74
N LEU A 158 -5.61 1.40 -2.26
CA LEU A 158 -6.05 0.27 -3.07
C LEU A 158 -7.43 0.52 -3.69
N ALA A 159 -8.40 0.98 -2.88
CA ALA A 159 -9.73 1.33 -3.34
C ALA A 159 -9.71 2.47 -4.37
N ALA A 160 -8.90 3.51 -4.12
CA ALA A 160 -8.73 4.63 -5.05
C ALA A 160 -8.10 4.16 -6.37
N ALA A 161 -7.12 3.26 -6.31
CA ALA A 161 -6.51 2.67 -7.50
C ALA A 161 -7.52 1.86 -8.33
N GLU A 162 -8.34 1.02 -7.69
CA GLU A 162 -9.41 0.29 -8.39
C GLU A 162 -10.40 1.23 -9.10
N LEU A 163 -10.81 2.31 -8.43
CA LEU A 163 -11.75 3.29 -8.99
C LEU A 163 -11.14 4.13 -10.12
N ALA A 164 -9.86 4.48 -10.03
CA ALA A 164 -9.20 5.35 -11.01
C ALA A 164 -8.88 4.66 -12.34
N THR A 165 -8.89 3.32 -12.39
CA THR A 165 -8.30 2.57 -13.51
C THR A 165 -9.12 1.35 -13.98
N PRO A 166 -10.46 1.46 -14.14
CA PRO A 166 -11.33 0.33 -14.49
C PRO A 166 -11.08 -0.24 -15.91
N GLY A 167 -10.35 0.47 -16.76
CA GLY A 167 -10.07 0.10 -18.15
C GLY A 167 -8.58 0.05 -18.50
N MET A 168 -7.69 -0.12 -17.52
CA MET A 168 -6.26 0.01 -17.78
C MET A 168 -5.71 -1.06 -18.74
N CYS A 169 -6.31 -2.24 -18.73
CA CYS A 169 -5.98 -3.33 -19.67
C CYS A 169 -6.41 -3.05 -21.12
N ALA A 170 -7.22 -2.00 -21.34
CA ALA A 170 -7.62 -1.54 -22.66
C ALA A 170 -6.69 -0.43 -23.22
N SER A 171 -5.63 -0.04 -22.50
CA SER A 171 -4.63 0.90 -23.03
C SER A 171 -4.01 0.37 -24.32
N ALA A 172 -3.52 1.26 -25.19
CA ALA A 172 -2.94 0.86 -26.47
C ALA A 172 -1.77 -0.15 -26.29
N ALA A 173 -0.99 0.04 -25.23
CA ALA A 173 0.13 -0.84 -24.89
C ALA A 173 -0.32 -2.25 -24.44
N LEU A 174 -1.42 -2.38 -23.70
CA LEU A 174 -1.88 -3.65 -23.12
C LEU A 174 -2.94 -4.37 -23.96
N SER A 175 -3.61 -3.66 -24.86
CA SER A 175 -4.60 -4.22 -25.77
C SER A 175 -3.98 -4.94 -26.97
N HIS A 176 -2.67 -4.78 -27.21
CA HIS A 176 -1.97 -5.47 -28.30
C HIS A 176 -2.06 -7.02 -28.14
N PRO A 177 -2.30 -7.79 -29.22
CA PRO A 177 -2.48 -9.25 -29.13
C PRO A 177 -1.31 -9.98 -28.47
N ALA A 178 -0.07 -9.52 -28.67
CA ALA A 178 1.10 -10.09 -28.01
C ALA A 178 1.08 -9.84 -26.49
N ALA A 179 0.69 -8.64 -26.05
CA ALA A 179 0.55 -8.31 -24.63
C ALA A 179 -0.57 -9.13 -23.97
N GLN A 180 -1.68 -9.36 -24.68
CA GLN A 180 -2.78 -10.20 -24.19
C GLN A 180 -2.35 -11.66 -24.00
N ARG A 181 -1.56 -12.22 -24.94
CA ARG A 181 -1.00 -13.58 -24.79
C ARG A 181 -0.08 -13.70 -23.57
N LEU A 182 0.82 -12.72 -23.38
CA LEU A 182 1.71 -12.69 -22.21
C LEU A 182 0.92 -12.52 -20.91
N THR A 183 -0.11 -11.68 -20.91
CA THR A 183 -1.05 -11.52 -19.78
C THR A 183 -1.71 -12.84 -19.41
N ALA A 184 -2.24 -13.58 -20.40
CA ALA A 184 -2.87 -14.88 -20.17
C ALA A 184 -1.87 -15.89 -19.58
N GLN A 185 -0.67 -15.98 -20.14
CA GLN A 185 0.39 -16.86 -19.63
C GLN A 185 0.78 -16.51 -18.19
N GLN A 186 0.97 -15.23 -17.87
CA GLN A 186 1.26 -14.77 -16.51
C GLN A 186 0.10 -15.03 -15.55
N TYR A 187 -1.14 -14.83 -15.99
CA TYR A 187 -2.34 -15.11 -15.19
C TYR A 187 -2.39 -16.58 -14.77
N TYR A 188 -2.19 -17.52 -15.71
CA TYR A 188 -2.20 -18.95 -15.39
C TYR A 188 -1.00 -19.36 -14.53
N ALA A 189 0.20 -18.83 -14.81
CA ALA A 189 1.40 -19.10 -14.02
C ALA A 189 1.24 -18.63 -12.56
N LEU A 190 0.76 -17.39 -12.38
CA LEU A 190 0.52 -16.82 -11.05
C LEU A 190 -0.67 -17.48 -10.35
N GLY A 191 -1.74 -17.82 -11.05
CA GLY A 191 -2.87 -18.56 -10.49
C GLY A 191 -2.43 -19.90 -9.90
N GLY A 192 -1.58 -20.64 -10.62
CA GLY A 192 -0.97 -21.87 -10.12
C GLY A 192 -0.09 -21.63 -8.89
N ALA A 193 0.77 -20.61 -8.93
CA ALA A 193 1.65 -20.27 -7.80
C ALA A 193 0.87 -19.82 -6.56
N VAL A 194 -0.03 -18.85 -6.70
CA VAL A 194 -0.83 -18.29 -5.59
C VAL A 194 -1.64 -19.37 -4.89
N MET A 195 -2.30 -20.26 -5.65
CA MET A 195 -3.03 -21.38 -5.09
C MET A 195 -2.13 -22.40 -4.36
N HIS A 196 -0.85 -22.50 -4.75
CA HIS A 196 0.11 -23.34 -4.05
C HIS A 196 0.59 -22.72 -2.72
N TRP A 197 0.69 -21.38 -2.65
CA TRP A 197 1.16 -20.67 -1.45
C TRP A 197 0.06 -20.36 -0.43
N LEU A 198 -1.19 -20.30 -0.84
CA LEU A 198 -2.32 -20.09 0.08
C LEU A 198 -2.56 -21.33 0.94
N PRO A 199 -2.68 -21.19 2.27
CA PRO A 199 -3.19 -22.26 3.12
C PRO A 199 -4.48 -22.82 2.52
N ARG A 200 -4.66 -24.15 2.50
CA ARG A 200 -5.84 -24.80 1.88
C ARG A 200 -7.16 -24.19 2.35
N ALA A 201 -7.26 -23.80 3.62
CA ALA A 201 -8.44 -23.14 4.18
C ALA A 201 -8.78 -21.79 3.51
N LEU A 202 -7.77 -21.05 3.08
CA LEU A 202 -7.92 -19.79 2.34
C LEU A 202 -8.03 -19.99 0.84
N ALA A 203 -7.59 -21.14 0.30
CA ALA A 203 -7.71 -21.49 -1.11
C ALA A 203 -9.11 -22.08 -1.46
N ALA A 204 -9.77 -22.74 -0.51
CA ALA A 204 -11.07 -23.39 -0.72
C ALA A 204 -12.17 -22.46 -1.28
N PRO A 205 -12.32 -21.20 -0.82
CA PRO A 205 -13.30 -20.27 -1.39
C PRO A 205 -13.02 -19.91 -2.86
N TRP A 206 -11.77 -20.06 -3.31
CA TRP A 206 -11.34 -19.70 -4.65
C TRP A 206 -11.50 -20.85 -5.65
N ALA A 207 -11.72 -22.07 -5.19
CA ALA A 207 -11.90 -23.24 -6.04
C ALA A 207 -13.18 -23.18 -6.90
N GLY A 208 -14.18 -22.40 -6.47
CA GLY A 208 -15.43 -22.17 -7.20
C GLY A 208 -15.50 -20.85 -7.98
N VAL A 209 -14.46 -20.02 -7.94
CA VAL A 209 -14.47 -18.74 -8.67
C VAL A 209 -14.36 -19.03 -10.17
N PRO A 210 -15.31 -18.59 -11.01
CA PRO A 210 -15.25 -18.79 -12.45
C PRO A 210 -13.92 -18.29 -12.99
N ARG A 211 -13.26 -19.11 -13.81
CA ARG A 211 -12.05 -18.66 -14.50
C ARG A 211 -12.46 -17.56 -15.48
N PRO A 212 -11.72 -16.44 -15.52
CA PRO A 212 -12.00 -15.34 -16.43
C PRO A 212 -11.96 -15.86 -17.88
N ALA A 213 -13.04 -15.59 -18.61
CA ALA A 213 -13.27 -16.11 -19.95
C ALA A 213 -12.60 -15.24 -21.02
N SER A 214 -12.40 -13.95 -20.72
CA SER A 214 -11.83 -12.97 -21.66
C SER A 214 -10.42 -12.51 -21.26
N ALA A 215 -9.63 -12.10 -22.25
CA ALA A 215 -8.31 -11.49 -22.01
C ALA A 215 -8.40 -10.21 -21.16
N ALA A 216 -9.50 -9.47 -21.29
CA ALA A 216 -9.77 -8.28 -20.49
C ALA A 216 -9.97 -8.63 -19.01
N GLU A 217 -10.75 -9.67 -18.70
CA GLU A 217 -10.95 -10.14 -17.33
C GLU A 217 -9.67 -10.71 -16.72
N GLN A 218 -8.87 -11.45 -17.50
CA GLN A 218 -7.56 -11.95 -17.08
C GLN A 218 -6.61 -10.81 -16.72
N GLY A 219 -6.55 -9.77 -17.56
CA GLY A 219 -5.78 -8.56 -17.30
C GLY A 219 -6.24 -7.84 -16.04
N ALA A 220 -7.56 -7.66 -15.87
CA ALA A 220 -8.13 -7.01 -14.69
C ALA A 220 -7.82 -7.79 -13.40
N ALA A 221 -7.95 -9.12 -13.42
CA ALA A 221 -7.62 -9.98 -12.30
C ALA A 221 -6.13 -9.90 -11.94
N LEU A 222 -5.26 -9.93 -12.96
CA LEU A 222 -3.82 -9.79 -12.77
C LEU A 222 -3.47 -8.41 -12.19
N MET A 223 -4.13 -7.35 -12.66
CA MET A 223 -3.92 -6.00 -12.16
C MET A 223 -4.32 -5.86 -10.69
N ARG A 224 -5.49 -6.39 -10.30
CA ARG A 224 -5.94 -6.46 -8.90
C ARG A 224 -4.94 -7.19 -8.02
N LEU A 225 -4.41 -8.32 -8.50
CA LEU A 225 -3.39 -9.07 -7.77
C LEU A 225 -2.12 -8.22 -7.56
N HIS A 226 -1.62 -7.56 -8.60
CA HIS A 226 -0.48 -6.65 -8.48
C HIS A 226 -0.77 -5.52 -7.49
N ARG A 227 -1.96 -4.93 -7.54
CA ARG A 227 -2.34 -3.87 -6.61
C ARG A 227 -2.42 -4.35 -5.16
N LEU A 228 -2.95 -5.54 -4.93
CA LEU A 228 -2.98 -6.14 -3.60
C LEU A 228 -1.55 -6.42 -3.10
N ILE A 229 -0.69 -6.99 -3.94
CA ILE A 229 0.69 -7.31 -3.57
C ILE A 229 1.47 -6.02 -3.30
N PHE A 230 1.56 -5.14 -4.29
CA PHE A 230 2.42 -3.96 -4.22
C PHE A 230 1.81 -2.86 -3.38
N GLY A 231 0.53 -2.55 -3.55
CA GLY A 231 -0.15 -1.48 -2.81
C GLY A 231 -0.54 -1.81 -1.39
N PHE A 232 -0.65 -3.08 -1.02
CA PHE A 232 -1.09 -3.47 0.33
C PHE A 232 -0.09 -4.39 1.03
N MET A 233 0.14 -5.60 0.51
CA MET A 233 0.90 -6.63 1.20
C MET A 233 2.35 -6.23 1.44
N VAL A 234 3.04 -5.66 0.45
CA VAL A 234 4.44 -5.26 0.56
C VAL A 234 4.61 -4.14 1.60
N PRO A 235 3.91 -2.99 1.52
CA PRO A 235 4.04 -1.93 2.51
C PRO A 235 3.65 -2.37 3.92
N VAL A 236 2.53 -3.09 4.06
CA VAL A 236 2.07 -3.60 5.37
C VAL A 236 3.06 -4.62 5.93
N GLY A 237 3.60 -5.51 5.10
CA GLY A 237 4.63 -6.47 5.49
C GLY A 237 5.92 -5.79 5.95
N CYS A 238 6.39 -4.77 5.22
CA CYS A 238 7.54 -3.96 5.62
C CYS A 238 7.31 -3.27 6.97
N GLU A 239 6.16 -2.62 7.17
CA GLU A 239 5.80 -2.01 8.45
C GLU A 239 5.72 -3.03 9.58
N LEU A 240 5.11 -4.19 9.34
CA LEU A 240 5.01 -5.27 10.32
C LEU A 240 6.40 -5.76 10.76
N VAL A 241 7.31 -6.01 9.81
CA VAL A 241 8.68 -6.45 10.11
C VAL A 241 9.44 -5.38 10.91
N MET A 242 9.34 -4.11 10.51
CA MET A 242 10.01 -3.01 11.19
C MET A 242 9.49 -2.81 12.61
N LYS A 243 8.16 -2.79 12.81
CA LYS A 243 7.55 -2.70 14.14
C LYS A 243 7.90 -3.91 15.01
N SER A 244 7.94 -5.10 14.42
CA SER A 244 8.33 -6.32 15.13
C SER A 244 9.76 -6.27 15.66
N ARG A 245 10.67 -5.70 14.88
CA ARG A 245 12.06 -5.45 15.32
C ARG A 245 12.11 -4.45 16.48
N ILE A 246 11.46 -3.30 16.35
CA ILE A 246 11.43 -2.27 17.40
C ILE A 246 10.85 -2.83 18.70
N PHE A 247 9.75 -3.59 18.60
CA PHE A 247 9.12 -4.23 19.75
C PHE A 247 10.05 -5.25 20.42
N SER A 248 10.75 -6.07 19.65
CA SER A 248 11.70 -7.05 20.20
C SER A 248 12.86 -6.36 20.93
N MET A 249 13.38 -5.25 20.38
CA MET A 249 14.39 -4.42 21.05
C MET A 249 13.84 -3.80 22.33
N HIS A 250 12.61 -3.30 22.31
CA HIS A 250 11.96 -2.73 23.50
C HIS A 250 11.77 -3.77 24.60
N GLN A 251 11.33 -4.98 24.26
CA GLN A 251 11.19 -6.07 25.23
C GLN A 251 12.53 -6.44 25.88
N ALA A 252 13.61 -6.53 25.09
CA ALA A 252 14.95 -6.77 25.63
C ALA A 252 15.41 -5.65 26.58
N GLN A 253 15.10 -4.38 26.25
CA GLN A 253 15.41 -3.24 27.14
C GLN A 253 14.60 -3.29 28.44
N ARG A 254 13.32 -3.68 28.38
CA ARG A 254 12.49 -3.85 29.57
C ARG A 254 13.03 -4.95 30.47
N GLU A 255 13.38 -6.10 29.89
CA GLU A 255 13.97 -7.22 30.62
C GLU A 255 15.30 -6.81 31.29
N ALA A 256 16.18 -6.12 30.57
CA ALA A 256 17.44 -5.59 31.12
C ALA A 256 17.20 -4.57 32.27
N ALA A 257 16.08 -3.86 32.25
CA ALA A 257 15.67 -2.93 33.30
C ALA A 257 14.90 -3.61 34.45
N GLY A 258 14.71 -4.94 34.43
CA GLY A 258 13.92 -5.67 35.42
C GLY A 258 12.41 -5.37 35.34
N LEU A 259 11.93 -4.80 34.24
CA LEU A 259 10.53 -4.51 34.01
C LEU A 259 9.84 -5.72 33.38
N ALA A 260 8.60 -6.00 33.80
CA ALA A 260 7.79 -7.04 33.18
C ALA A 260 7.58 -6.76 31.68
N GLY A 261 7.64 -7.81 30.86
CA GLY A 261 7.41 -7.72 29.42
C GLY A 261 5.99 -7.26 29.07
N GLU A 262 5.83 -6.62 27.93
CA GLU A 262 4.49 -6.22 27.44
C GLU A 262 3.66 -7.45 27.05
N THR A 263 2.34 -7.38 27.30
CA THR A 263 1.37 -8.46 27.01
C THR A 263 0.40 -8.07 25.89
N GLY A 264 -0.38 -9.04 25.41
CA GLY A 264 -1.41 -8.84 24.38
C GLY A 264 -1.02 -9.33 22.98
N ALA A 265 -1.84 -9.01 21.97
CA ALA A 265 -1.68 -9.56 20.62
C ALA A 265 -0.32 -9.24 19.99
N HIS A 266 0.22 -8.04 20.21
CA HIS A 266 1.54 -7.64 19.71
C HIS A 266 2.66 -8.52 20.31
N ALA A 267 2.56 -8.87 21.60
CA ALA A 267 3.53 -9.75 22.27
C ALA A 267 3.54 -11.17 21.70
N VAL A 268 2.45 -11.63 21.09
CA VAL A 268 2.38 -12.92 20.41
C VAL A 268 2.87 -12.80 18.96
N LEU A 269 2.36 -11.82 18.22
CA LEU A 269 2.59 -11.66 16.77
C LEU A 269 4.00 -11.20 16.44
N PHE A 270 4.48 -10.14 17.08
CA PHE A 270 5.73 -9.48 16.68
C PHE A 270 6.98 -10.34 16.90
N PRO A 271 7.13 -11.07 18.02
CA PRO A 271 8.25 -11.99 18.17
C PRO A 271 8.20 -13.16 17.18
N ALA A 272 7.01 -13.63 16.79
CA ALA A 272 6.88 -14.69 15.78
C ALA A 272 7.33 -14.20 14.38
N VAL A 273 6.95 -12.98 13.99
CA VAL A 273 7.40 -12.35 12.74
C VAL A 273 8.90 -12.11 12.77
N TYR A 274 9.42 -11.51 13.85
CA TYR A 274 10.85 -11.21 13.98
C TYR A 274 11.69 -12.48 13.86
N ARG A 275 11.33 -13.56 14.57
CA ARG A 275 12.04 -14.85 14.50
C ARG A 275 12.02 -15.50 13.11
N LYS A 276 10.93 -15.34 12.34
CA LYS A 276 10.85 -15.90 10.98
C LYS A 276 11.61 -15.08 9.95
N CYS A 277 11.51 -13.76 10.03
CA CYS A 277 12.03 -12.87 8.99
C CYS A 277 13.50 -12.49 9.23
N TRP A 278 13.92 -12.30 10.47
CA TRP A 278 15.20 -11.64 10.79
C TRP A 278 16.46 -12.52 10.70
N PRO A 279 16.47 -13.79 11.15
CA PRO A 279 17.68 -14.63 11.11
C PRO A 279 18.23 -14.86 9.70
N ARG A 280 17.41 -14.65 8.66
CA ARG A 280 17.81 -14.76 7.26
C ARG A 280 18.53 -13.52 6.73
N PHE A 281 18.34 -12.36 7.35
CA PHE A 281 18.95 -11.09 6.94
C PHE A 281 20.31 -10.83 7.59
N LEU A 282 20.58 -11.37 8.79
CA LEU A 282 21.86 -11.17 9.50
C LEU A 282 22.94 -12.22 9.18
N ARG A 283 22.63 -13.27 8.41
CA ARG A 283 23.61 -14.30 8.01
C ARG A 283 24.30 -14.00 6.67
N LYS A 284 24.13 -12.79 6.15
CA LYS A 284 24.81 -12.28 4.96
C LYS A 284 25.52 -11.00 5.34
#